data_AF-A0A6N3FXV8-F1
#
_entry.id   AF-A0A6N3FXV8-F1
#
_cell.length_a   1.000
_cell.length_b   1.000
_cell.length_c   1.000
_cell.angle_alpha   90.00
_cell.angle_beta   90.00
_cell.angle_gamma   90.00
#
_symmetry.space_group_name_H-M   'P 1'
#
loop_
_entity.id
_entity.type
_entity.pdbx_description
1 polymer ?
#
loop_
_entity_poly.entity_id
_entity_poly.type
_entity_poly.pdbx_seq_one_letter_code
_entity_poly.pdbx_strand_id
1 'polypeptide(L)' 'MEWNDKLFLSEDELKILSIYLAYGVGIGVILGLFFNNIQLCFALGGVISVVVSLVKIYINRIRKSNRIHINKL' A
#
# COMPACT_ATOMS: atom_id res chain seq x y z
N MET A 1 -20.65 14.58 -9.95
CA MET A 1 -19.99 13.41 -9.33
C MET A 1 -18.54 13.80 -9.04
N GLU A 2 -18.26 14.38 -7.88
CA GLU A 2 -16.96 15.03 -7.56
C GLU A 2 -16.18 14.29 -6.46
N TRP A 3 -16.70 13.15 -6.00
CA TRP A 3 -16.17 12.38 -4.86
C TRP A 3 -15.16 11.29 -5.25
N ASN A 4 -15.05 10.95 -6.53
CA ASN A 4 -14.27 9.78 -6.97
C ASN A 4 -12.75 10.04 -6.97
N ASP A 5 -12.33 11.27 -7.26
CA ASP A 5 -10.91 11.57 -7.50
C ASP A 5 -10.06 11.68 -6.21
N LYS A 6 -10.69 11.76 -5.04
CA LYS A 6 -9.97 11.83 -3.74
C LYS A 6 -9.75 10.47 -3.09
N LEU A 7 -10.60 9.50 -3.40
CA LEU A 7 -10.49 8.12 -2.90
C LEU A 7 -9.65 7.24 -3.83
N PHE A 8 -9.59 7.57 -5.12
CA PHE A 8 -8.72 6.87 -6.04
C PHE A 8 -7.25 7.27 -5.80
N LEU A 9 -6.43 6.26 -5.54
CA LEU A 9 -4.99 6.39 -5.60
C LEU A 9 -4.58 6.78 -7.03
N SER A 10 -3.59 7.67 -7.15
CA SER A 10 -2.98 7.95 -8.46
C SER A 10 -2.44 6.66 -9.07
N GLU A 11 -2.32 6.56 -10.40
CA GLU A 11 -1.82 5.34 -11.06
C GLU A 11 -0.49 4.84 -10.47
N ASP A 12 0.43 5.76 -10.15
CA ASP A 12 1.70 5.46 -9.48
C ASP A 12 1.50 4.85 -8.08
N GLU A 13 0.59 5.41 -7.29
CA GLU A 13 0.27 4.95 -5.94
C GLU A 13 -0.43 3.59 -5.97
N LEU A 14 -1.31 3.37 -6.96
CA LEU A 14 -1.97 2.08 -7.21
C LEU A 14 -0.96 1.01 -7.63
N LYS A 15 0.03 1.36 -8.46
CA LYS A 15 1.11 0.46 -8.85
C LYS A 15 1.98 0.06 -7.66
N ILE A 16 2.32 1.02 -6.79
CA ILE A 16 3.01 0.75 -5.53
C ILE A 16 2.17 -0.20 -4.67
N LEU A 17 0.89 0.10 -4.45
CA LEU A 17 0.00 -0.74 -3.66
C LEU A 17 -0.03 -2.17 -4.20
N SER A 18 -0.20 -2.33 -5.52
CA SER A 18 -0.27 -3.63 -6.20
C SER A 18 1.01 -4.44 -6.06
N ILE A 19 2.18 -3.80 -6.20
CA ILE A 19 3.48 -4.47 -5.99
C ILE A 19 3.60 -4.95 -4.55
N TYR A 20 3.36 -4.08 -3.57
CA TYR A 20 3.43 -4.45 -2.15
C TYR A 20 2.45 -5.57 -1.80
N LEU A 21 1.26 -5.56 -2.39
CA LEU A 21 0.24 -6.58 -2.18
C LEU A 21 0.67 -7.93 -2.76
N ALA A 22 1.18 -7.95 -4.00
CA ALA A 22 1.70 -9.18 -4.60
C ALA A 22 2.85 -9.78 -3.79
N TYR A 23 3.78 -8.95 -3.30
CA TYR A 23 4.87 -9.40 -2.43
C TYR A 23 4.38 -9.88 -1.07
N GLY A 24 3.52 -9.11 -0.40
CA GLY A 24 3.02 -9.43 0.95
C GLY A 24 2.16 -10.69 0.97
N VAL A 25 1.28 -10.83 -0.02
CA VAL A 25 0.47 -12.03 -0.20
C VAL A 25 1.33 -13.22 -0.62
N GLY A 26 2.26 -13.04 -1.57
CA GLY A 26 3.15 -14.11 -2.01
C GLY A 26 4.00 -14.68 -0.87
N ILE A 27 4.60 -13.81 -0.06
CA ILE A 27 5.36 -14.21 1.14
C ILE A 27 4.41 -14.82 2.19
N GLY A 28 3.22 -14.25 2.39
CA GLY A 28 2.22 -14.76 3.32
C GLY A 28 1.77 -16.18 2.99
N VAL A 29 1.58 -16.51 1.72
CA VAL A 29 1.24 -17.87 1.27
C VAL A 29 2.40 -18.83 1.48
N ILE A 30 3.63 -18.44 1.11
CA ILE A 30 4.82 -19.26 1.31
C ILE A 30 5.03 -19.57 2.79
N LEU A 31 4.91 -18.56 3.67
CA LEU A 31 4.98 -18.77 5.12
C LEU A 31 3.82 -19.63 5.62
N GLY A 32 2.60 -19.38 5.12
CA GLY A 32 1.41 -20.13 5.50
C GLY A 32 1.48 -21.63 5.18
N LEU A 33 2.23 -22.02 4.16
CA LEU A 33 2.54 -23.43 3.87
C LEU A 33 3.34 -24.07 5.00
N PHE A 34 4.30 -23.37 5.62
CA PHE A 34 5.08 -23.90 6.76
C PHE A 34 4.26 -23.98 8.05
N PHE A 35 3.31 -23.08 8.24
CA PHE A 35 2.43 -23.05 9.43
C PHE A 35 1.15 -23.90 9.28
N ASN A 36 1.01 -24.63 8.16
CA ASN A 36 -0.17 -25.42 7.77
C ASN A 36 -1.50 -24.63 7.85
N ASN A 37 -1.43 -23.30 7.73
CA ASN A 37 -2.54 -22.36 7.90
C ASN A 37 -2.45 -21.25 6.84
N ILE A 38 -2.53 -21.66 5.58
CA ILE A 38 -2.32 -20.80 4.42
C ILE A 38 -3.30 -19.62 4.40
N GLN A 39 -4.57 -19.86 4.73
CA GLN A 39 -5.63 -18.84 4.71
C GLN A 39 -5.34 -17.69 5.68
N LEU A 40 -4.91 -18.01 6.91
CA LEU A 40 -4.59 -17.01 7.92
C LEU A 40 -3.38 -16.17 7.49
N CYS A 41 -2.30 -16.80 7.03
CA CYS A 41 -1.10 -16.08 6.60
C CYS A 41 -1.31 -15.30 5.28
N PHE A 42 -2.16 -15.78 4.37
CA PHE A 42 -2.60 -15.03 3.19
C PHE A 42 -3.34 -13.75 3.59
N ALA A 43 -4.32 -13.86 4.49
CA ALA A 43 -5.09 -12.72 4.96
C ALA A 43 -4.18 -11.71 5.71
N LEU A 44 -3.31 -12.20 6.59
CA LEU A 44 -2.33 -11.38 7.31
C LEU A 44 -1.37 -10.67 6.35
N GLY A 45 -0.81 -11.38 5.38
CA GLY A 45 0.09 -10.83 4.37
C GLY A 45 -0.59 -9.76 3.51
N GLY A 46 -1.84 -9.98 3.11
CA GLY A 46 -2.67 -9.02 2.39
C GLY A 46 -2.98 -7.76 3.20
N VAL A 47 -3.42 -7.91 4.45
CA VAL A 47 -3.73 -6.76 5.31
C VAL A 47 -2.47 -5.95 5.63
N ILE A 48 -1.37 -6.61 5.99
CA ILE A 48 -0.10 -5.93 6.31
C ILE A 48 0.38 -5.10 5.09
N SER A 49 0.36 -5.70 3.90
CA SER A 49 0.83 -5.01 2.69
C SER A 49 -0.03 -3.80 2.33
N VAL A 50 -1.35 -3.89 2.46
CA VAL A 50 -2.26 -2.75 2.26
C VAL A 50 -1.99 -1.63 3.26
N VAL A 51 -1.88 -1.95 4.55
CA VAL A 51 -1.62 -0.97 5.61
C VAL A 51 -0.29 -0.26 5.39
N VAL A 52 0.78 -1.03 5.11
CA VAL A 52 2.12 -0.46 4.87
C VAL A 52 2.12 0.45 3.64
N SER A 53 1.47 0.06 2.54
CA SER A 53 1.38 0.91 1.35
C SER A 53 0.61 2.19 1.62
N LEU A 54 -0.55 2.11 2.28
CA LEU A 54 -1.35 3.29 2.64
C LEU A 54 -0.57 4.28 3.51
N VAL A 55 0.12 3.78 4.54
CA VAL A 55 0.97 4.61 5.41
C VAL A 55 2.07 5.28 4.59
N LYS A 56 2.73 4.54 3.70
CA LYS A 56 3.81 5.07 2.86
C LYS A 56 3.30 6.15 1.91
N ILE A 57 2.15 5.93 1.28
CA ILE A 57 1.48 6.88 0.39
C ILE A 57 1.09 8.15 1.16
N TYR A 58 0.52 8.00 2.35
CA TYR A 58 0.14 9.13 3.20
C TYR A 58 1.34 9.99 3.59
N ILE A 59 2.44 9.36 4.05
CA ILE A 59 3.70 10.06 4.37
C ILE A 59 4.26 10.78 3.12
N ASN A 60 4.22 10.12 1.97
CA ASN A 60 4.75 10.69 0.73
C ASN A 60 3.92 11.89 0.27
N ARG A 61 2.60 11.84 0.45
CA ARG A 61 1.67 12.93 0.14
C ARG A 61 1.92 14.16 1.03
N ILE A 62 2.17 13.96 2.33
CA ILE A 62 2.57 15.03 3.26
C ILE A 62 3.93 15.64 2.87
N ARG A 63 4.94 14.81 2.59
CA ARG A 63 6.26 15.31 2.15
C ARG A 63 6.21 16.07 0.84
N LYS A 64 5.41 15.60 -0.13
CA LYS A 64 5.24 16.27 -1.42
C LYS A 64 4.59 17.64 -1.24
N SER A 65 3.60 17.75 -0.35
CA SER A 65 2.98 19.03 0.01
C SER A 65 4.00 20.02 0.62
N ASN A 66 4.84 19.56 1.56
CA ASN A 66 5.88 20.43 2.15
C ASN A 66 6.96 20.87 1.15
N ARG A 67 7.37 20.02 0.20
CA ARG A 67 8.36 20.41 -0.83
C ARG A 67 7.84 21.46 -1.80
N ILE A 68 6.55 21.43 -2.16
CA ILE A 68 5.95 22.44 -3.04
C ILE A 68 5.93 23.80 -2.35
N HIS A 69 5.75 23.84 -1.02
CA HIS A 69 5.74 25.08 -0.26
C HIS A 69 7.13 25.75 -0.16
N ILE A 70 8.21 24.97 -0.17
CA ILE A 70 9.59 25.48 -0.09
C ILE A 70 10.09 25.99 -1.46
N ASN A 71 9.73 25.33 -2.56
CA ASN A 71 10.17 25.71 -3.91
C ASN A 71 9.44 26.95 -4.49
N LYS A 72 8.51 27.52 -3.73
CA LYS A 72 7.69 28.68 -4.12
C LYS A 72 8.08 29.96 -3.37
N LEU A 73 8.98 29.86 -2.37
CA LEU A 73 9.71 30.97 -1.77
C LEU A 73 11.01 31.22 -2.54
#